data_AF-A0A846AUL5-F1
#
_entry.id   AF-A0A846AUL5-F1
#
_cell.length_a   1.000
_cell.length_b   1.000
_cell.length_c   1.000
_cell.angle_alpha   90.00
_cell.angle_beta   90.00
_cell.angle_gamma   90.00
#
_symmetry.space_group_name_H-M   'P 1'
#
loop_
_entity.id
_entity.type
_entity.pdbx_description
1 polymer ?
#
loop_
_entity_poly.entity_id
_entity_poly.type
_entity_poly.pdbx_seq_one_letter_code
_entity_poly.pdbx_strand_id
1 'polypeptide(L)'
;MEKSLIDYLKEIPDFRDQRGCRHPLWLVLLIIIMGIISGYWGYRQLGRFTERHRLTLIKLLNIPQARVPSYSTMRRVMVQLDYQKLQTAFNQWSQQYSKIR
;
A
#
# COMPACT_ATOMS: atom_id res chain seq x y z
N MET A 1 1.14 23.17 0.99
CA MET A 1 1.93 21.93 1.12
C MET A 1 1.44 20.96 0.07
N GLU A 2 2.35 20.40 -0.72
CA GLU A 2 2.02 19.31 -1.64
C GLU A 2 1.53 18.09 -0.85
N LYS A 3 0.49 17.42 -1.34
CA LYS A 3 -0.06 16.22 -0.70
C LYS A 3 0.91 15.06 -0.94
N SER A 4 1.22 14.32 0.12
CA SER A 4 2.06 13.12 0.01
C SER A 4 1.30 11.98 -0.67
N LEU A 5 2.00 10.96 -1.17
CA LEU A 5 1.37 9.76 -1.72
C LEU A 5 0.43 9.11 -0.68
N ILE A 6 0.81 9.13 0.59
CA ILE A 6 0.00 8.60 1.69
C ILE A 6 -1.34 9.32 1.78
N ASP A 7 -1.37 10.63 1.56
CA ASP A 7 -2.60 11.42 1.62
C ASP A 7 -3.56 11.01 0.50
N TYR A 8 -3.06 10.83 -0.73
CA TYR A 8 -3.88 10.32 -1.84
C TYR A 8 -4.34 8.87 -1.62
N LEU A 9 -3.49 8.00 -1.07
CA LEU A 9 -3.88 6.61 -0.77
C LEU A 9 -4.97 6.52 0.32
N LYS A 10 -5.04 7.49 1.24
CA LYS A 10 -6.11 7.56 2.26
C LYS A 10 -7.47 7.94 1.68
N GLU A 11 -7.51 8.56 0.51
CA GLU A 11 -8.76 8.93 -0.17
C GLU A 11 -9.44 7.71 -0.83
N ILE A 12 -8.72 6.60 -0.99
CA ILE A 12 -9.28 5.36 -1.56
C ILE A 12 -10.18 4.68 -0.51
N PRO A 13 -11.49 4.50 -0.78
CA PRO A 13 -12.40 3.87 0.17
C PRO A 13 -12.00 2.42 0.46
N ASP A 14 -12.03 2.05 1.74
CA ASP A 14 -11.77 0.67 2.16
C ASP A 14 -13.00 -0.20 1.88
N PHE A 15 -12.89 -1.08 0.88
CA PHE A 15 -13.95 -2.00 0.45
C PHE A 15 -14.00 -3.28 1.31
N ARG A 16 -13.08 -3.46 2.26
CA ARG A 16 -13.00 -4.65 3.11
C ARG A 16 -13.96 -4.53 4.29
N ASP A 17 -14.45 -5.66 4.78
CA ASP A 17 -15.24 -5.70 6.01
C ASP A 17 -14.40 -5.22 7.22
N GLN A 18 -14.92 -4.22 7.93
CA GLN A 18 -14.29 -3.58 9.08
C GLN A 18 -13.94 -4.56 10.20
N ARG A 19 -14.72 -5.65 10.36
CA ARG A 19 -14.49 -6.65 11.41
C ARG A 19 -13.14 -7.37 11.29
N GLY A 20 -12.52 -7.35 10.10
CA GLY A 20 -11.23 -8.01 9.81
C GLY A 20 -10.06 -7.07 9.53
N CYS A 21 -10.24 -5.75 9.61
CA CYS A 21 -9.25 -4.77 9.17
C CYS A 21 -8.22 -4.46 10.26
N ARG A 22 -7.14 -5.27 10.33
CA ARG A 22 -5.99 -5.02 11.23
C ARG A 22 -5.07 -3.89 10.75
N HIS A 23 -5.06 -3.62 9.45
CA HIS A 23 -4.24 -2.60 8.82
C HIS A 23 -5.13 -1.72 7.94
N PRO A 24 -4.99 -0.38 8.03
CA PRO A 24 -5.74 0.50 7.13
C PRO A 24 -5.33 0.27 5.68
N LEU A 25 -6.26 0.47 4.75
CA LEU A 25 -6.02 0.14 3.33
C LEU A 25 -4.80 0.86 2.76
N TRP A 26 -4.66 2.16 3.04
CA TRP A 26 -3.54 2.97 2.56
C TRP A 26 -2.18 2.37 2.93
N LEU A 27 -2.06 1.77 4.13
CA LEU A 27 -0.81 1.16 4.59
C LEU A 27 -0.47 -0.09 3.79
N VAL A 28 -1.48 -0.92 3.51
CA VAL A 28 -1.30 -2.12 2.70
C VAL A 28 -0.91 -1.75 1.27
N LEU A 29 -1.57 -0.74 0.69
CA LEU A 29 -1.26 -0.25 -0.67
C LEU A 29 0.15 0.33 -0.75
N LEU A 30 0.56 1.15 0.22
CA LEU A 30 1.91 1.72 0.27
C LEU A 30 2.98 0.63 0.29
N ILE A 31 2.79 -0.41 1.10
CA ILE A 31 3.71 -1.54 1.21
C ILE A 31 3.79 -2.33 -0.11
N ILE A 32 2.65 -2.53 -0.79
CA ILE A 32 2.62 -3.17 -2.11
C ILE A 32 3.42 -2.33 -3.12
N ILE A 33 3.20 -1.01 -3.17
CA ILE A 33 3.90 -0.10 -4.08
C ILE A 33 5.42 -0.15 -3.83
N MET A 34 5.85 -0.05 -2.57
CA MET A 34 7.27 -0.16 -2.21
C MET A 34 7.87 -1.51 -2.64
N GLY A 35 7.14 -2.61 -2.44
CA GLY A 35 7.58 -3.93 -2.88
C GLY A 35 7.74 -4.02 -4.39
N ILE A 36 6.76 -3.51 -5.15
CA ILE A 36 6.80 -3.48 -6.62
C ILE A 36 7.97 -2.63 -7.13
N ILE A 37 8.15 -1.42 -6.61
CA ILE A 37 9.29 -0.54 -6.98
C ILE A 37 10.64 -1.18 -6.63
N SER A 38 10.67 -1.98 -5.56
CA SER A 38 11.86 -2.76 -5.16
C SER A 38 12.07 -4.04 -5.97
N GLY A 39 11.26 -4.30 -7.00
CA GLY A 39 11.39 -5.45 -7.90
C GLY A 39 10.65 -6.72 -7.45
N TYR A 40 9.74 -6.64 -6.48
CA TYR A 40 8.95 -7.78 -5.99
C TYR A 40 7.56 -7.79 -6.65
N TRP A 41 7.45 -8.38 -7.83
CA TRP A 41 6.25 -8.31 -8.68
C TRP A 41 5.19 -9.36 -8.34
N GLY A 42 5.59 -10.47 -7.71
CA GLY A 42 4.68 -11.58 -7.38
C GLY A 42 4.11 -11.49 -5.96
N TYR A 43 2.89 -12.01 -5.75
CA TYR A 43 2.27 -12.04 -4.42
C TYR A 43 3.17 -12.66 -3.34
N ARG A 44 3.80 -13.81 -3.62
CA ARG A 44 4.73 -14.47 -2.67
C ARG A 44 6.01 -13.66 -2.48
N GLN A 45 6.42 -12.90 -3.49
CA GLN A 45 7.58 -12.02 -3.40
C GLN A 45 7.26 -10.82 -2.50
N LEU A 46 6.07 -10.22 -2.64
CA LEU A 46 5.58 -9.17 -1.73
C LEU A 46 5.52 -9.67 -0.28
N GLY A 47 5.01 -10.89 -0.04
CA GLY A 47 5.05 -11.51 1.29
C GLY A 47 6.47 -11.67 1.85
N ARG A 48 7.44 -12.01 0.99
CA ARG A 48 8.86 -12.08 1.38
C ARG A 48 9.46 -10.69 1.63
N PHE A 49 9.08 -9.68 0.85
CA PHE A 49 9.49 -8.30 1.05
C PHE A 49 9.02 -7.77 2.41
N THR A 50 7.75 -7.97 2.75
CA THR A 50 7.19 -7.49 4.02
C THR A 50 7.86 -8.15 5.23
N GLU A 51 8.13 -9.46 5.16
CA GLU A 51 8.79 -10.16 6.24
C GLU A 51 10.28 -9.78 6.34
N ARG A 52 10.98 -9.72 5.21
CA ARG A 52 12.40 -9.32 5.17
C ARG A 52 12.64 -7.94 5.76
N HIS A 53 11.74 -6.99 5.49
CA HIS A 53 11.85 -5.62 5.96
C HIS A 53 10.96 -5.31 7.17
N ARG A 54 10.45 -6.34 7.87
CA ARG A 54 9.42 -6.21 8.91
C ARG A 54 9.74 -5.14 9.95
N LEU A 55 10.91 -5.23 10.58
CA LEU A 55 11.33 -4.30 11.64
C LEU A 55 11.42 -2.86 11.12
N THR A 56 11.99 -2.68 9.94
CA THR A 56 12.13 -1.37 9.29
C THR A 56 10.77 -0.78 8.94
N LEU A 57 9.86 -1.57 8.37
CA LEU A 57 8.50 -1.14 8.03
C LEU A 57 7.70 -0.74 9.27
N ILE A 58 7.79 -1.52 10.35
CA ILE A 58 7.12 -1.20 11.62
C ILE A 58 7.62 0.13 12.17
N LYS A 59 8.94 0.34 12.19
CA LYS A 59 9.56 1.57 12.71
C LYS A 59 9.24 2.80 11.84
N LEU A 60 9.33 2.68 10.52
CA LEU A 60 9.13 3.82 9.61
C LEU A 60 7.66 4.23 9.48
N LEU A 61 6.74 3.27 9.49
CA LEU A 61 5.32 3.53 9.23
C LEU A 61 4.48 3.53 10.52
N ASN A 62 5.12 3.41 11.69
CA ASN A 62 4.47 3.31 13.00
C ASN A 62 3.30 2.29 12.99
N ILE A 63 3.58 1.08 12.49
CA ILE A 63 2.52 0.09 12.24
C ILE A 63 1.92 -0.39 13.57
N PRO A 64 0.58 -0.34 13.72
CA PRO A 64 -0.10 -0.79 14.94
C PRO A 64 0.25 -2.24 15.27
N GLN A 65 0.40 -2.52 16.58
CA GLN A 65 0.64 -3.88 17.11
C GLN A 65 1.90 -4.57 16.56
N ALA A 66 2.80 -3.81 15.92
CA ALA A 66 4.06 -4.32 15.35
C ALA A 66 3.89 -5.53 14.42
N ARG A 67 2.78 -5.59 13.68
CA ARG A 67 2.48 -6.68 12.72
C ARG A 67 2.37 -6.09 11.32
N VAL A 68 3.14 -6.62 10.38
CA VAL A 68 3.03 -6.22 8.95
C VAL A 68 1.88 -6.98 8.27
N PRO A 69 1.31 -6.43 7.17
CA PRO A 69 0.33 -7.14 6.37
C PRO A 69 0.88 -8.47 5.85
N SER A 70 0.13 -9.55 6.07
CA SER A 70 0.49 -10.86 5.57
C SER A 70 0.30 -10.97 4.04
N TYR A 71 0.93 -11.97 3.43
CA TYR A 71 0.67 -12.39 2.05
C TYR A 71 -0.84 -12.44 1.72
N SER A 72 -1.62 -13.12 2.57
CA SER A 72 -3.07 -13.28 2.36
C SER A 72 -3.83 -11.96 2.46
N THR A 73 -3.33 -11.02 3.27
CA THR A 73 -3.91 -9.67 3.38
C THR A 73 -3.65 -8.87 2.11
N MET A 74 -2.41 -8.84 1.63
CA MET A 74 -2.05 -8.16 0.37
C MET A 74 -2.80 -8.77 -0.81
N ARG A 75 -2.87 -10.12 -0.91
CA ARG A 75 -3.60 -10.80 -1.98
C ARG A 75 -5.08 -10.42 -2.00
N ARG A 76 -5.75 -10.42 -0.83
CA ARG A 76 -7.17 -10.02 -0.76
C ARG A 76 -7.37 -8.57 -1.23
N VAL A 77 -6.50 -7.66 -0.79
CA VAL A 77 -6.53 -6.26 -1.24
C VAL A 77 -6.37 -6.20 -2.77
N MET A 78 -5.33 -6.80 -3.33
CA MET A 78 -5.09 -6.76 -4.78
C MET A 78 -6.21 -7.40 -5.61
N VAL A 79 -6.87 -8.45 -5.12
CA VAL A 79 -7.96 -9.10 -5.87
C VAL A 79 -9.23 -8.25 -5.92
N GLN A 80 -9.49 -7.46 -4.89
CA GLN A 80 -10.75 -6.70 -4.75
C GLN A 80 -10.58 -5.20 -5.02
N LEU A 81 -9.34 -4.72 -5.17
CA LEU A 81 -9.03 -3.32 -5.37
C LEU A 81 -9.63 -2.80 -6.67
N ASP A 82 -10.29 -1.66 -6.58
CA ASP A 82 -10.60 -0.82 -7.74
C ASP A 82 -9.30 -0.14 -8.23
N TYR A 83 -8.72 -0.72 -9.28
CA TYR A 83 -7.47 -0.25 -9.86
C TYR A 83 -7.59 1.14 -10.50
N GLN A 84 -8.79 1.55 -10.94
CA GLN A 84 -9.01 2.87 -11.51
C GLN A 84 -8.86 3.95 -10.43
N LYS A 85 -9.36 3.69 -9.22
CA LYS A 85 -9.16 4.59 -8.06
C LYS A 85 -7.70 4.67 -7.65
N LEU A 86 -7.00 3.54 -7.59
CA LEU A 86 -5.57 3.52 -7.28
C LEU A 86 -4.76 4.31 -8.32
N GLN A 87 -5.02 4.08 -9.61
CA GLN A 87 -4.34 4.76 -10.70
C GLN A 87 -4.59 6.27 -10.65
N THR A 88 -5.83 6.69 -10.40
CA THR A 88 -6.20 8.11 -10.26
C THR A 88 -5.43 8.76 -9.11
N ALA A 89 -5.47 8.15 -7.92
CA ALA A 89 -4.76 8.64 -6.74
C ALA A 89 -3.25 8.74 -6.97
N PHE A 90 -2.65 7.71 -7.56
CA PHE A 90 -1.21 7.68 -7.86
C PHE A 90 -0.80 8.72 -8.92
N ASN A 91 -1.59 8.86 -9.99
CA ASN A 91 -1.29 9.82 -11.06
C ASN A 91 -1.43 11.26 -10.57
N GLN A 92 -2.46 11.58 -9.77
CA GLN A 92 -2.61 12.90 -9.16
C GLN A 92 -1.41 13.24 -8.27
N TRP A 93 -0.95 12.27 -7.47
CA TRP A 93 0.26 12.45 -6.69
C TRP A 93 1.50 12.71 -7.58
N SER A 94 1.71 11.87 -8.60
CA SER A 94 2.89 11.93 -9.49
C SER A 94 2.94 13.21 -10.35
N GLN A 95 1.78 13.77 -10.70
CA GLN A 95 1.69 15.01 -11.49
C GLN A 95 2.32 16.22 -10.78
N GLN A 96 2.42 16.19 -9.45
CA GLN A 96 3.12 17.22 -8.67
C GLN A 96 4.62 17.25 -9.00
N TYR A 97 5.22 16.11 -9.35
CA TYR A 97 6.66 15.96 -9.57
C TYR A 97 7.04 15.84 -11.06
N SER A 98 6.06 15.54 -11.91
CA SER A 98 6.29 15.28 -13.32
C SER A 98 5.08 15.70 -14.14
N LYS A 99 5.25 16.63 -15.09
CA LYS A 99 4.29 16.80 -16.19
C LYS A 99 4.36 15.53 -17.03
N ILE A 100 3.55 14.53 -16.70
CA ILE A 100 3.34 13.37 -17.56
C ILE A 100 2.80 13.95 -18.87
N ARG A 101 3.65 13.95 -19.90
CA ARG A 101 3.40 14.56 -21.21
C ARG A 101 2.57 13.63 -22.07
#